data_AF-A0A956HWA7-F1
#
_entry.id   AF-A0A956HWA7-F1
#
_cell.length_a   1.000
_cell.length_b   1.000
_cell.length_c   1.000
_cell.angle_alpha   90.00
_cell.angle_beta   90.00
_cell.angle_gamma   90.00
#
_symmetry.space_group_name_H-M   'P 1'
#
loop_
_entity.id
_entity.type
_entity.pdbx_description
1 polymer ?
#
loop_
_entity_poly.entity_id
_entity_poly.type
_entity_poly.pdbx_seq_one_letter_code
_entity_poly.pdbx_strand_id
1 'polypeptide(L)'
;MRSSIFISAIFFSVVACGPKPKAAAPASEATDKAAPAAEAKPEAKPEATATEAPAEPPADHSEKPSRPPIDTITAPKMAFVINYGASAPNEKSEKKCDKAAGDNMQKRAQCMAKERQDFVADVLQFKADDKGQMWFITYRRKGSNLVVIGRTPIELTDEKDNSVVAKVAGKDKVARVLFAGRPKFEIKVPNDYSIEVDEPRYGKLVYDAKIDLLE
;
A
#
# COMPACT_ATOMS: atom_id res chain seq x y z
N MET A 1 -19.01 29.69 -31.38
CA MET A 1 -20.02 29.27 -30.39
C MET A 1 -21.02 28.34 -31.08
N ARG A 2 -20.93 27.03 -30.86
CA ARG A 2 -21.96 26.07 -31.29
C ARG A 2 -22.13 25.06 -30.15
N SER A 3 -23.22 25.26 -29.41
CA SER A 3 -23.69 24.36 -28.35
C SER A 3 -24.37 23.16 -28.99
N SER A 4 -23.91 21.95 -28.65
CA SER A 4 -24.63 20.71 -28.93
C SER A 4 -25.06 20.11 -27.62
N ILE A 5 -26.36 20.21 -27.34
CA ILE A 5 -27.06 19.59 -26.23
C ILE A 5 -27.36 18.15 -26.66
N PHE A 6 -26.75 17.16 -26.02
CA PHE A 6 -27.13 15.75 -26.18
C PHE A 6 -27.95 15.32 -24.96
N ILE A 7 -29.26 15.16 -25.19
CA ILE A 7 -30.21 14.50 -24.31
C ILE A 7 -29.96 12.99 -24.48
N SER A 8 -29.34 12.34 -23.49
CA SER A 8 -29.19 10.89 -23.46
C SER A 8 -30.26 10.31 -22.55
N ALA A 9 -31.19 9.59 -23.17
CA ALA A 9 -32.35 8.98 -22.55
C ALA A 9 -31.97 7.84 -21.61
N ILE A 10 -32.58 7.86 -20.43
CA ILE A 10 -32.56 6.83 -19.40
C ILE A 10 -33.31 5.60 -19.94
N PHE A 11 -32.61 4.49 -20.15
CA PHE A 11 -33.21 3.17 -20.38
C PHE A 11 -33.16 2.36 -19.07
N PHE A 12 -34.28 2.35 -18.35
CA PHE A 12 -34.57 1.39 -17.28
C PHE A 12 -34.75 -0.01 -17.91
N SER A 13 -33.80 -0.91 -17.71
CA SER A 13 -33.99 -2.34 -17.98
C SER A 13 -34.19 -3.07 -16.65
N VAL A 14 -35.46 -3.34 -16.34
CA VAL A 14 -35.88 -4.29 -15.30
C VAL A 14 -35.90 -5.67 -15.95
N VAL A 15 -34.98 -6.58 -15.59
CA VAL A 15 -35.07 -8.00 -16.00
C VAL A 15 -34.71 -8.95 -14.86
N ALA A 16 -35.78 -9.57 -14.37
CA ALA A 16 -35.97 -10.97 -13.99
C ALA A 16 -35.11 -11.62 -12.90
N CYS A 17 -35.78 -11.85 -11.77
CA CYS A 17 -35.52 -12.86 -10.76
C CYS A 17 -35.66 -14.28 -11.38
N GLY A 18 -34.59 -15.07 -11.35
CA GLY A 18 -34.58 -16.48 -11.77
C GLY A 18 -34.54 -17.44 -10.57
N PRO A 19 -35.16 -18.64 -10.66
CA PRO A 19 -35.33 -19.54 -9.53
C PRO A 19 -34.09 -20.36 -9.16
N LYS A 20 -33.97 -20.62 -7.85
CA LYS A 20 -33.00 -21.51 -7.16
C LYS A 20 -32.92 -22.91 -7.79
N PRO A 21 -31.71 -23.44 -8.08
CA PRO A 21 -31.53 -24.87 -8.28
C PRO A 21 -31.55 -25.64 -6.95
N LYS A 22 -32.28 -26.75 -7.00
CA LYS A 22 -32.62 -27.70 -5.92
C LYS A 22 -31.43 -28.59 -5.59
N ALA A 23 -31.19 -28.79 -4.29
CA ALA A 23 -30.18 -29.69 -3.74
C ALA A 23 -30.36 -31.14 -4.21
N ALA A 24 -29.26 -31.80 -4.56
CA ALA A 24 -29.15 -33.24 -4.71
C ALA A 24 -28.30 -33.79 -3.55
N ALA A 25 -28.89 -34.70 -2.79
CA ALA A 25 -28.20 -35.53 -1.81
C ALA A 25 -27.77 -36.84 -2.48
N PRO A 26 -26.62 -37.41 -2.09
CA PRO A 26 -26.42 -38.85 -2.15
C PRO A 26 -26.38 -39.49 -0.75
N ALA A 27 -27.05 -40.64 -0.67
CA ALA A 27 -27.02 -41.67 0.38
C ALA A 27 -25.57 -42.00 0.82
N SER A 28 -25.26 -42.12 2.10
CA SER A 28 -25.52 -43.26 3.00
C SER A 28 -24.94 -44.59 2.50
N GLU A 29 -23.69 -44.86 2.85
CA GLU A 29 -23.21 -46.21 3.15
C GLU A 29 -22.67 -46.24 4.58
N ALA A 30 -23.30 -47.10 5.38
CA ALA A 30 -22.91 -47.44 6.73
C ALA A 30 -21.79 -48.49 6.68
N THR A 31 -20.78 -48.35 7.53
CA THR A 31 -19.99 -49.50 7.98
C THR A 31 -19.69 -49.32 9.45
N ASP A 32 -20.50 -50.02 10.25
CA ASP A 32 -20.24 -50.36 11.65
C ASP A 32 -18.92 -51.12 11.78
N LYS A 33 -17.99 -50.63 12.61
CA LYS A 33 -17.10 -51.51 13.36
C LYS A 33 -16.60 -50.84 14.65
N ALA A 34 -17.25 -51.28 15.73
CA ALA A 34 -16.85 -51.38 17.14
C ALA A 34 -15.56 -50.70 17.64
N ALA A 35 -15.75 -49.97 18.75
CA ALA A 35 -14.75 -49.48 19.70
C ALA A 35 -13.87 -50.61 20.31
N PRO A 36 -12.72 -50.25 20.93
CA PRO A 36 -12.77 -50.00 22.37
C PRO A 36 -12.00 -48.77 22.86
N ALA A 37 -12.40 -48.34 24.05
CA ALA A 37 -11.92 -47.22 24.84
C ALA A 37 -10.43 -47.29 25.23
N ALA A 38 -9.79 -46.11 25.36
CA ALA A 38 -9.06 -45.68 26.55
C ALA A 38 -8.37 -44.32 26.32
N GLU A 39 -8.68 -43.37 27.21
CA GLU A 39 -7.74 -42.44 27.85
C GLU A 39 -6.54 -41.89 27.06
N ALA A 40 -6.60 -40.60 26.71
CA ALA A 40 -5.63 -39.60 27.14
C ALA A 40 -6.05 -38.21 26.66
N LYS A 41 -6.23 -37.30 27.61
CA LYS A 41 -6.49 -35.87 27.44
C LYS A 41 -5.14 -35.18 27.13
N PRO A 42 -4.94 -34.53 25.97
CA PRO A 42 -3.85 -33.57 25.82
C PRO A 42 -4.31 -32.25 26.42
N GLU A 43 -3.66 -31.83 27.51
CA GLU A 43 -3.72 -30.45 27.97
C GLU A 43 -3.29 -29.52 26.84
N ALA A 44 -4.23 -28.67 26.41
CA ALA A 44 -3.93 -27.55 25.54
C ALA A 44 -3.03 -26.57 26.30
N LYS A 45 -1.74 -26.66 26.02
CA LYS A 45 -0.73 -25.68 26.41
C LYS A 45 -1.13 -24.32 25.82
N PRO A 46 -1.20 -23.24 26.60
CA PRO A 46 -1.46 -21.91 26.07
C PRO A 46 -0.37 -21.56 25.06
N GLU A 47 -0.75 -21.28 23.81
CA GLU A 47 0.14 -20.63 22.85
C GLU A 47 0.60 -19.32 23.47
N ALA A 48 1.91 -19.26 23.72
CA ALA A 48 2.58 -18.07 24.18
C ALA A 48 2.31 -16.96 23.18
N THR A 49 1.67 -15.91 23.69
CA THR A 49 1.56 -14.58 23.11
C THR A 49 2.87 -14.25 22.38
N ALA A 50 2.82 -14.18 21.06
CA ALA A 50 3.89 -13.60 20.27
C ALA A 50 4.05 -12.16 20.80
N THR A 51 5.11 -11.96 21.57
CA THR A 51 5.56 -10.64 22.01
C THR A 51 5.87 -9.86 20.73
N GLU A 52 4.94 -8.99 20.32
CA GLU A 52 5.23 -7.91 19.39
C GLU A 52 6.47 -7.20 19.94
N ALA A 53 7.58 -7.33 19.21
CA ALA A 53 8.78 -6.57 19.51
C ALA A 53 8.39 -5.08 19.57
N PRO A 54 8.87 -4.33 20.56
CA PRO A 54 8.61 -2.89 20.66
C PRO A 54 8.89 -2.24 19.30
N ALA A 55 7.92 -1.50 18.78
CA ALA A 55 8.13 -0.64 17.63
C ALA A 55 9.36 0.23 17.94
N GLU A 56 10.44 0.06 17.16
CA GLU A 56 11.62 0.91 17.29
C GLU A 56 11.16 2.37 17.23
N PRO A 57 11.65 3.23 18.14
CA PRO A 57 11.38 4.66 18.06
C PRO A 57 11.83 5.14 16.67
N PRO A 58 11.05 6.03 16.01
CA PRO A 58 11.45 6.58 14.72
C PRO A 58 12.85 7.19 14.89
N ALA A 59 13.79 6.77 14.05
CA ALA A 59 15.15 7.29 14.08
C ALA A 59 15.10 8.81 13.98
N ASP A 60 15.97 9.50 14.72
CA ASP A 60 16.13 10.95 14.62
C ASP A 60 16.74 11.25 13.25
N HIS A 61 15.87 11.48 12.27
CA HIS A 61 16.17 11.57 10.83
C HIS A 61 16.83 12.91 10.44
N SER A 62 17.53 13.57 11.36
CA SER A 62 18.07 14.93 11.17
C SER A 62 19.41 14.98 10.44
N GLU A 63 20.01 13.83 10.12
CA GLU A 63 21.28 13.80 9.40
C GLU A 63 21.04 14.00 7.89
N LYS A 64 21.70 15.03 7.33
CA LYS A 64 21.75 15.26 5.88
C LYS A 64 22.17 13.97 5.18
N PRO A 65 21.59 13.62 4.01
CA PRO A 65 22.00 12.43 3.27
C PRO A 65 23.51 12.41 3.08
N SER A 66 24.14 11.27 3.36
CA SER A 66 25.60 11.11 3.18
C SER A 66 25.99 10.99 1.71
N ARG A 67 25.00 10.72 0.85
CA ARG A 67 25.16 10.50 -0.59
C ARG A 67 24.24 11.43 -1.41
N PRO A 68 24.55 11.66 -2.69
CA PRO A 68 23.64 12.37 -3.60
C PRO A 68 22.23 11.74 -3.61
N PRO A 69 21.15 12.53 -3.66
CA PRO A 69 19.78 12.02 -3.72
C PRO A 69 19.55 10.92 -4.76
N ILE A 70 20.12 11.03 -5.96
CA ILE A 70 19.99 10.00 -7.01
C ILE A 70 20.60 8.68 -6.54
N ASP A 71 21.81 8.70 -5.99
CA ASP A 71 22.50 7.51 -5.49
C ASP A 71 21.76 6.87 -4.32
N THR A 72 21.18 7.69 -3.45
CA THR A 72 20.36 7.22 -2.32
C THR A 72 19.10 6.51 -2.80
N ILE A 73 18.31 7.11 -3.69
CA ILE A 73 17.04 6.50 -4.11
C ILE A 73 17.20 5.32 -5.06
N THR A 74 18.34 5.23 -5.76
CA THR A 74 18.63 4.15 -6.73
C THR A 74 19.57 3.09 -6.16
N ALA A 75 19.87 3.15 -4.85
CA ALA A 75 20.76 2.20 -4.21
C ALA A 75 20.32 0.74 -4.46
N PRO A 76 21.27 -0.20 -4.65
CA PRO A 76 20.94 -1.58 -4.92
C PRO A 76 20.04 -2.17 -3.84
N LYS A 77 19.04 -2.94 -4.28
CA LYS A 77 18.09 -3.67 -3.42
C LYS A 77 17.27 -2.79 -2.46
N MET A 78 17.22 -1.48 -2.72
CA MET A 78 16.43 -0.55 -1.93
C MET A 78 14.99 -0.51 -2.42
N ALA A 79 14.07 -0.56 -1.47
CA ALA A 79 12.65 -0.30 -1.66
C ALA A 79 12.19 0.67 -0.57
N PHE A 80 11.18 1.48 -0.85
CA PHE A 80 10.67 2.48 0.08
C PHE A 80 9.24 2.10 0.47
N VAL A 81 9.03 1.79 1.75
CA VAL A 81 7.73 1.40 2.30
C VAL A 81 7.09 2.61 2.96
N ILE A 82 5.81 2.85 2.72
CA ILE A 82 5.12 4.00 3.30
C ILE A 82 5.19 3.99 4.84
N ASN A 83 5.59 5.13 5.40
CA ASN A 83 5.45 5.45 6.81
C ASN A 83 4.14 6.22 7.00
N TYR A 84 3.06 5.49 7.28
CA TYR A 84 1.74 6.10 7.45
C TYR A 84 1.73 7.14 8.57
N GLY A 85 2.38 6.85 9.71
CA GLY A 85 2.42 7.74 10.87
C GLY A 85 3.05 9.11 10.59
N ALA A 86 4.07 9.15 9.73
CA ALA A 86 4.73 10.38 9.30
C ALA A 86 4.08 11.05 8.07
N SER A 87 3.00 10.49 7.54
CA SER A 87 2.33 10.96 6.32
C SER A 87 1.06 11.75 6.61
N ALA A 88 0.70 12.66 5.69
CA ALA A 88 -0.49 13.52 5.81
C ALA A 88 -1.83 12.76 5.98
N PRO A 89 -2.03 11.56 5.39
CA PRO A 89 -3.22 10.76 5.66
C PRO A 89 -3.42 10.41 7.14
N ASN A 90 -2.36 10.15 7.90
CA ASN A 90 -2.51 9.85 9.33
C ASN A 90 -3.06 11.04 10.10
N GLU A 91 -2.52 12.25 9.89
CA GLU A 91 -3.03 13.47 10.54
C GLU A 91 -4.51 13.73 10.20
N LYS A 92 -4.90 13.52 8.94
CA LYS A 92 -6.31 13.65 8.51
C LYS A 92 -7.19 12.62 9.21
N SER A 93 -6.75 11.37 9.30
CA SER A 93 -7.48 10.29 9.94
C SER A 93 -7.56 10.46 11.46
N GLU A 94 -6.50 10.93 12.12
CA GLU A 94 -6.51 11.28 13.56
C GLU A 94 -7.59 12.33 13.85
N LYS A 95 -7.58 13.47 13.15
CA LYS A 95 -8.59 14.52 13.33
C LYS A 95 -10.02 14.01 13.08
N LYS A 96 -10.20 13.18 12.06
CA LYS A 96 -11.49 12.56 11.71
C LYS A 96 -11.96 11.61 12.81
N CYS A 97 -11.08 10.74 13.29
CA CYS A 97 -11.38 9.72 14.27
C CYS A 97 -11.57 10.30 15.67
N ASP A 98 -10.80 11.30 16.06
CA ASP A 98 -10.97 12.03 17.32
C ASP A 98 -12.35 12.68 17.38
N LYS A 99 -12.75 13.36 16.29
CA LYS A 99 -14.08 13.97 16.18
C LYS A 99 -15.21 12.94 16.23
N ALA A 100 -15.03 11.76 15.62
CA ALA A 100 -16.05 10.72 15.57
C ALA A 100 -16.16 9.92 16.89
N ALA A 101 -15.06 9.78 17.62
CA ALA A 101 -15.00 8.96 18.83
C ALA A 101 -15.36 9.73 20.11
N GLY A 102 -15.13 11.05 20.16
CA GLY A 102 -15.19 11.82 21.41
C GLY A 102 -14.20 11.26 22.42
N ASP A 103 -14.62 11.12 23.69
CA ASP A 103 -13.76 10.58 24.76
C ASP A 103 -13.61 9.05 24.75
N ASN A 104 -14.22 8.36 23.77
CA ASN A 104 -14.17 6.90 23.72
C ASN A 104 -12.91 6.39 23.00
N MET A 105 -11.89 6.04 23.79
CA MET A 105 -10.61 5.53 23.30
C MET A 105 -10.75 4.27 22.42
N GLN A 106 -11.70 3.38 22.72
CA GLN A 106 -11.92 2.16 21.93
C GLN A 106 -12.48 2.47 20.54
N LYS A 107 -13.45 3.40 20.43
CA LYS A 107 -13.98 3.87 19.14
C LYS A 107 -12.89 4.57 18.32
N ARG A 108 -12.04 5.37 18.97
CA ARG A 108 -10.91 6.03 18.33
C ARG A 108 -9.95 5.00 17.73
N ALA A 109 -9.55 3.99 18.50
CA ALA A 109 -8.66 2.94 18.04
C ALA A 109 -9.23 2.15 16.85
N GLN A 110 -10.52 1.78 16.91
CA GLN A 110 -11.21 1.09 15.82
C GLN A 110 -11.29 1.95 14.55
N CYS A 111 -11.59 3.25 14.70
CA CYS A 111 -11.61 4.19 13.59
C CYS A 111 -10.23 4.30 12.93
N MET A 112 -9.17 4.50 13.73
CA MET A 112 -7.80 4.58 13.20
C MET A 112 -7.35 3.29 12.52
N ALA A 113 -7.70 2.12 13.08
CA ALA A 113 -7.42 0.84 12.45
C ALA A 113 -8.10 0.72 11.07
N LYS A 114 -9.35 1.17 10.95
CA LYS A 114 -10.07 1.19 9.67
C LYS A 114 -9.43 2.14 8.67
N GLU A 115 -9.11 3.36 9.08
CA GLU A 115 -8.46 4.34 8.19
C GLU A 115 -7.10 3.83 7.68
N ARG A 116 -6.33 3.14 8.54
CA ARG A 116 -5.07 2.48 8.14
C ARG A 116 -5.29 1.34 7.15
N GLN A 117 -6.36 0.57 7.30
CA GLN A 117 -6.71 -0.51 6.36
C GLN A 117 -7.22 0.01 5.01
N ASP A 118 -8.00 1.09 5.03
CA ASP A 118 -8.51 1.76 3.83
C ASP A 118 -7.39 2.51 3.08
N PHE A 119 -6.35 2.93 3.79
CA PHE A 119 -5.15 3.49 3.18
C PHE A 119 -4.32 2.39 2.53
N VAL A 120 -4.27 2.43 1.20
CA VAL A 120 -3.53 1.43 0.44
C VAL A 120 -2.05 1.75 0.45
N ALA A 121 -1.31 1.01 1.28
CA ALA A 121 0.13 1.13 1.36
C ALA A 121 0.80 0.58 0.10
N ASP A 122 1.44 1.47 -0.65
CA ASP A 122 2.28 1.11 -1.78
C ASP A 122 3.77 1.07 -1.33
N VAL A 123 4.55 0.22 -1.99
CA VAL A 123 6.02 0.19 -1.87
C VAL A 123 6.60 0.73 -3.18
N LEU A 124 7.57 1.63 -3.07
CA LEU A 124 8.21 2.27 -4.20
C LEU A 124 9.60 1.68 -4.45
N GLN A 125 9.98 1.54 -5.72
CA GLN A 125 11.34 1.23 -6.11
C GLN A 125 11.75 2.09 -7.30
N PHE A 126 12.99 2.58 -7.26
CA PHE A 126 13.64 3.23 -8.38
C PHE A 126 14.81 2.35 -8.83
N LYS A 127 14.77 1.87 -10.08
CA LYS A 127 15.77 0.93 -10.57
C LYS A 127 16.12 1.19 -12.03
N ALA A 128 17.42 1.19 -12.34
CA ALA A 128 17.91 1.12 -13.71
C ALA A 128 17.76 -0.32 -14.25
N ASP A 129 17.32 -0.47 -15.50
CA ASP A 129 17.45 -1.73 -16.22
C ASP A 129 18.84 -1.90 -16.85
N ASP A 130 19.05 -3.02 -17.54
CA ASP A 130 20.33 -3.35 -18.19
C ASP A 130 20.75 -2.36 -19.29
N LYS A 131 19.82 -1.50 -19.74
CA LYS A 131 20.06 -0.45 -20.75
C LYS A 131 20.27 0.92 -20.12
N GLY A 132 20.27 1.00 -18.79
CA GLY A 132 20.36 2.26 -18.05
C GLY A 132 19.05 3.05 -18.01
N GLN A 133 17.94 2.51 -18.51
CA GLN A 133 16.65 3.19 -18.41
C GLN A 133 16.15 3.10 -16.96
N MET A 134 15.87 4.25 -16.36
CA MET A 134 15.32 4.34 -15.02
C MET A 134 13.83 4.02 -15.02
N TRP A 135 13.43 3.17 -14.06
CA TRP A 135 12.05 2.76 -13.83
C TRP A 135 11.61 3.14 -12.42
N PHE A 136 10.45 3.77 -12.33
CA PHE A 136 9.67 3.92 -11.11
C PHE A 136 8.66 2.78 -11.04
N ILE A 137 8.80 1.92 -10.05
CA ILE A 137 7.98 0.73 -9.85
C ILE A 137 7.19 0.89 -8.56
N THR A 138 5.90 0.60 -8.63
CA THR A 138 4.97 0.61 -7.51
C THR A 138 4.49 -0.80 -7.26
N TYR A 139 4.64 -1.24 -6.02
CA TYR A 139 4.18 -2.55 -5.57
C TYR A 139 3.06 -2.37 -4.56
N ARG A 140 2.16 -3.35 -4.53
CA ARG A 140 1.10 -3.46 -3.53
C ARG A 140 1.23 -4.75 -2.77
N ARG A 141 1.09 -4.68 -1.45
CA ARG A 141 1.03 -5.88 -0.62
C ARG A 141 -0.29 -6.60 -0.84
N LYS A 142 -0.22 -7.89 -1.16
CA LYS A 142 -1.36 -8.81 -1.26
C LYS A 142 -1.05 -10.06 -0.43
N GLY A 143 -1.46 -10.03 0.85
CA GLY A 143 -1.07 -11.03 1.83
C GLY A 143 0.42 -10.93 2.19
N SER A 144 1.16 -12.02 1.99
CA SER A 144 2.61 -12.07 2.18
C SER A 144 3.42 -11.60 0.96
N ASN A 145 2.78 -11.38 -0.19
CA ASN A 145 3.47 -11.07 -1.45
C ASN A 145 3.38 -9.59 -1.82
N LEU A 146 4.36 -9.11 -2.58
CA LEU A 146 4.34 -7.81 -3.25
C LEU A 146 4.01 -7.99 -4.73
N VAL A 147 2.95 -7.34 -5.20
CA VAL A 147 2.49 -7.40 -6.60
C VAL A 147 2.78 -6.07 -7.27
N VAL A 148 3.45 -6.10 -8.42
CA VAL A 148 3.66 -4.89 -9.23
C VAL A 148 2.30 -4.36 -9.70
N ILE A 149 1.95 -3.14 -9.32
CA ILE A 149 0.71 -2.46 -9.73
C ILE A 149 0.96 -1.35 -10.75
N GLY A 150 2.21 -0.93 -10.93
CA GLY A 150 2.58 0.07 -11.92
C GLY A 150 4.09 0.11 -12.15
N ARG A 151 4.47 0.29 -13.41
CA ARG A 151 5.86 0.46 -13.85
C ARG A 151 5.89 1.62 -14.84
N THR A 152 6.63 2.67 -14.51
CA THR A 152 6.67 3.91 -15.28
C THR A 152 8.13 4.25 -15.58
N PRO A 153 8.52 4.43 -16.85
CA PRO A 153 9.86 4.89 -17.16
C PRO A 153 9.98 6.36 -16.73
N ILE A 154 11.09 6.69 -16.10
CA ILE A 154 11.34 8.04 -15.60
C ILE A 154 12.75 8.49 -16.00
N GLU A 155 12.95 9.80 -15.96
CA GLU A 155 14.24 10.47 -16.01
C GLU A 155 14.41 11.25 -14.72
N LEU A 156 15.52 11.02 -14.02
CA LEU A 156 15.89 11.77 -12.83
C LEU A 156 16.70 12.98 -13.27
N THR A 157 16.24 14.17 -12.89
CA THR A 157 16.82 15.45 -13.31
C THR A 157 16.76 16.46 -12.16
N ASP A 158 17.40 17.61 -12.35
CA ASP A 158 17.30 18.75 -11.43
C ASP A 158 17.66 18.38 -9.98
N GLU A 159 18.74 17.60 -9.81
CA GLU A 159 19.26 17.19 -8.50
C GLU A 159 19.77 18.40 -7.69
N LYS A 160 19.39 18.43 -6.42
CA LYS A 160 19.76 19.42 -5.41
C LYS A 160 20.30 18.72 -4.17
N ASP A 161 20.69 19.47 -3.15
CA ASP A 161 21.22 18.94 -1.88
C ASP A 161 20.40 17.83 -1.23
N ASN A 162 19.06 17.89 -1.31
CA ASN A 162 18.16 16.94 -0.66
C ASN A 162 16.92 16.62 -1.50
N SER A 163 16.96 16.88 -2.81
CA SER A 163 15.84 16.53 -3.69
C SER A 163 16.27 16.25 -5.12
N VAL A 164 15.43 15.50 -5.81
CA VAL A 164 15.56 15.20 -7.24
C VAL A 164 14.19 15.24 -7.89
N VAL A 165 14.12 15.68 -9.14
CA VAL A 165 12.87 15.71 -9.91
C VAL A 165 12.81 14.49 -10.83
N ALA A 166 11.79 13.65 -10.64
CA ALA A 166 11.46 12.57 -11.55
C ALA A 166 10.51 13.09 -12.64
N LYS A 167 10.96 13.05 -13.90
CA LYS A 167 10.17 13.31 -15.10
C LYS A 167 9.69 11.99 -15.67
N VAL A 168 8.40 11.85 -15.96
CA VAL A 168 7.89 10.63 -16.58
C VAL A 168 8.23 10.63 -18.06
N ALA A 169 8.93 9.59 -18.49
CA ALA A 169 9.28 9.35 -19.88
C ALA A 169 8.19 8.51 -20.58
N GLY A 170 8.15 8.57 -21.92
CA GLY A 170 7.26 7.74 -22.74
C GLY A 170 5.84 8.28 -22.92
N LYS A 171 5.18 7.82 -23.99
CA LYS A 171 3.78 8.12 -24.31
C LYS A 171 2.80 7.16 -23.64
N ASP A 172 3.31 6.11 -23.01
CA ASP A 172 2.49 5.06 -22.45
C ASP A 172 1.75 5.59 -21.22
N LYS A 173 0.42 5.66 -21.37
CA LYS A 173 -0.54 5.83 -20.30
C LYS A 173 -0.60 4.56 -19.46
N VAL A 174 0.53 4.10 -18.93
CA VAL A 174 0.49 3.10 -17.86
C VAL A 174 -0.38 3.72 -16.77
N ALA A 175 -1.35 2.95 -16.26
CA ALA A 175 -2.25 3.36 -15.20
C ALA A 175 -1.41 3.69 -13.96
N ARG A 176 -0.96 4.94 -13.88
CA ARG A 176 -0.20 5.47 -12.76
C ARG A 176 -1.14 5.56 -11.58
N VAL A 177 -0.95 4.65 -10.61
CA VAL A 177 -1.71 4.67 -9.36
C VAL A 177 -1.34 5.90 -8.54
N LEU A 178 -0.05 6.25 -8.52
CA LEU A 178 0.49 7.45 -7.86
C LEU A 178 0.87 8.51 -8.90
N PHE A 179 0.67 9.78 -8.56
CA PHE A 179 1.02 10.93 -9.41
C PHE A 179 0.28 10.95 -10.76
N ALA A 180 -0.94 10.42 -10.78
CA ALA A 180 -1.80 10.44 -11.96
C ALA A 180 -1.94 11.88 -12.49
N GLY A 181 -1.71 12.07 -13.79
CA GLY A 181 -1.79 13.38 -14.44
C GLY A 181 -0.60 14.32 -14.21
N ARG A 182 0.42 13.95 -13.43
CA ARG A 182 1.64 14.77 -13.27
C ARG A 182 2.77 14.28 -14.18
N PRO A 183 3.28 15.09 -15.12
CA PRO A 183 4.42 14.70 -15.96
C PRO A 183 5.75 14.72 -15.19
N LYS A 184 5.78 15.39 -14.03
CA LYS A 184 6.95 15.49 -13.15
C LYS A 184 6.52 15.54 -11.69
N PHE A 185 7.35 14.99 -10.81
CA PHE A 185 7.19 15.07 -9.35
C PHE A 185 8.56 15.19 -8.67
N GLU A 186 8.61 15.89 -7.55
CA GLU A 186 9.83 16.05 -6.74
C GLU A 186 9.87 14.95 -5.68
N ILE A 187 11.05 14.35 -5.52
CA ILE A 187 11.37 13.38 -4.48
C ILE A 187 12.34 14.09 -3.55
N LYS A 188 11.94 14.31 -2.29
CA LYS A 188 12.83 14.81 -1.26
C LYS A 188 13.49 13.64 -0.56
N VAL A 189 14.78 13.77 -0.28
CA VAL A 189 15.61 12.79 0.39
C VAL A 189 16.12 13.46 1.67
N PRO A 190 15.34 13.47 2.76
CA PRO A 190 15.76 14.09 4.01
C PRO A 190 17.00 13.43 4.63
N ASN A 191 17.19 12.12 4.44
CA ASN A 191 18.33 11.33 4.89
C ASN A 191 18.48 10.07 4.00
N ASP A 192 19.44 9.20 4.32
CA ASP A 192 19.75 8.00 3.52
C ASP A 192 18.70 6.88 3.58
N TYR A 193 17.73 6.97 4.51
CA TYR A 193 16.77 5.92 4.80
C TYR A 193 15.32 6.38 4.70
N SER A 194 15.04 7.60 4.24
CA SER A 194 13.67 7.99 3.95
C SER A 194 13.57 8.96 2.79
N ILE A 195 12.39 8.93 2.15
CA ILE A 195 12.02 9.85 1.09
C ILE A 195 10.66 10.47 1.38
N GLU A 196 10.45 11.67 0.86
CA GLU A 196 9.16 12.33 0.88
C GLU A 196 8.71 12.68 -0.53
N VAL A 197 7.44 12.47 -0.81
CA VAL A 197 6.81 12.82 -2.08
C VAL A 197 5.47 13.50 -1.83
N ASP A 198 5.11 14.44 -2.68
CA ASP A 198 3.82 15.13 -2.62
C ASP A 198 2.88 14.56 -3.69
N GLU A 199 1.87 13.81 -3.22
CA GLU A 199 0.92 13.09 -4.05
C GLU A 199 -0.43 13.83 -4.09
N PRO A 200 -0.99 14.15 -5.27
CA PRO A 200 -2.20 14.98 -5.39
C PRO A 200 -3.42 14.54 -4.56
N ARG A 201 -3.63 13.23 -4.38
CA ARG A 201 -4.78 12.68 -3.68
C ARG A 201 -4.54 12.63 -2.17
N TYR A 202 -3.34 12.30 -1.74
CA TYR A 202 -3.04 12.04 -0.33
C TYR A 202 -2.32 13.19 0.39
N GLY A 203 -1.61 14.04 -0.36
CA GLY A 203 -0.70 15.08 0.13
C GLY A 203 0.71 14.53 0.34
N LYS A 204 1.40 15.05 1.36
CA LYS A 204 2.74 14.57 1.74
C LYS A 204 2.69 13.09 2.16
N LEU A 205 3.48 12.27 1.48
CA LEU A 205 3.73 10.87 1.81
C LEU A 205 5.20 10.70 2.16
N VAL A 206 5.47 10.05 3.29
CA VAL A 206 6.82 9.71 3.77
C VAL A 206 7.01 8.21 3.62
N TYR A 207 8.17 7.80 3.13
CA TYR A 207 8.52 6.40 2.97
C TYR A 207 9.87 6.10 3.61
N ASP A 208 9.97 4.96 4.27
CA ASP A 208 11.20 4.47 4.88
C ASP A 208 11.85 3.41 3.98
N ALA A 209 13.17 3.47 3.85
CA ALA A 209 13.95 2.50 3.11
C ALA A 209 13.92 1.13 3.80
N LYS A 210 13.77 0.09 2.99
CA LYS A 210 13.92 -1.31 3.35
C LYS A 210 14.84 -1.96 2.33
N ILE A 211 15.89 -2.60 2.83
CA ILE A 211 16.88 -3.32 2.03
C ILE A 211 16.42 -4.77 1.91
N ASP A 212 16.65 -5.40 0.77
CA ASP A 212 16.31 -6.81 0.48
C ASP A 212 14.80 -7.14 0.56
N LEU A 213 13.91 -6.14 0.50
CA LEU A 213 12.46 -6.38 0.59
C LEU A 213 11.86 -7.08 -0.65
N LEU A 214 12.54 -6.98 -1.79
CA LEU A 214 12.03 -7.40 -3.11
C LEU A 214 12.76 -8.64 -3.67
N GLU A 215 13.57 -9.33 -2.86
CA GLU A 215 14.23 -10.59 -3.22
C GLU A 215 13.41 -11.83 -2.86
#